data_AF-A0A954SQC8-F1
#
_entry.id   AF-A0A954SQC8-F1
#
_cell.length_a   1.000
_cell.length_b   1.000
_cell.length_c   1.000
_cell.angle_alpha   90.00
_cell.angle_beta   90.00
_cell.angle_gamma   90.00
#
_symmetry.space_group_name_H-M   'P 1'
#
loop_
_entity.id
_entity.type
_entity.pdbx_description
1 polymer ?
#
loop_
_entity_poly.entity_id
_entity_poly.type
_entity_poly.pdbx_seq_one_letter_code
_entity_poly.pdbx_strand_id
1 'polypeptide(L)'
;MQLDRRDFLKATAGGMLFLPGIGWGKVRNAKPRIAAIVTEYRKTSHADVILTRMLGGYTFNIQESIYPRTQIVSMYLDQVPETDIGRGLAKSYGVQLSESIEDAILMGGEKLAVDGVVII
;
A
#
# COMPACT_ATOMS: atom_id res chain seq x y z
N MET A 1 -15.14 -29.70 1.90
CA MET A 1 -13.68 -29.42 1.88
C MET A 1 -13.50 -28.14 1.08
N GLN A 2 -13.31 -26.99 1.75
CA GLN A 2 -13.06 -25.72 1.05
C GLN A 2 -11.60 -25.73 0.59
N LEU A 3 -11.37 -25.72 -0.71
CA LEU A 3 -10.05 -25.64 -1.30
C LEU A 3 -9.57 -24.18 -1.22
N ASP A 4 -8.41 -23.96 -0.60
CA ASP A 4 -7.79 -22.65 -0.55
C ASP A 4 -7.13 -22.33 -1.91
N ARG A 5 -7.09 -21.05 -2.29
CA ARG A 5 -6.52 -20.59 -3.58
C ARG A 5 -5.07 -21.03 -3.76
N ARG A 6 -4.35 -21.22 -2.64
CA ARG A 6 -2.97 -21.69 -2.59
C ARG A 6 -2.82 -23.17 -2.99
N ASP A 7 -3.82 -23.99 -2.71
CA ASP A 7 -3.78 -25.42 -3.04
C ASP A 7 -4.11 -25.65 -4.52
N PHE A 8 -5.00 -24.83 -5.10
CA PHE A 8 -5.30 -24.83 -6.53
C PHE A 8 -4.08 -24.48 -7.39
N LEU A 9 -3.27 -23.50 -6.96
CA LEU A 9 -2.04 -23.11 -7.66
C LEU A 9 -0.95 -24.18 -7.62
N LYS A 10 -0.84 -24.94 -6.52
CA LYS A 10 0.08 -26.07 -6.42
C LYS A 10 -0.35 -27.23 -7.34
N ALA A 11 -1.66 -27.45 -7.47
CA ALA A 11 -2.21 -28.48 -8.36
C ALA A 11 -2.01 -28.18 -9.87
N THR A 12 -1.82 -26.91 -10.25
CA THR A 12 -1.66 -26.49 -11.66
C THR A 12 -0.20 -26.38 -12.11
N ALA A 13 0.77 -26.39 -11.19
CA ALA A 13 2.20 -26.27 -11.51
C ALA A 13 2.78 -27.48 -12.28
N GLY A 14 2.06 -28.61 -12.37
CA GLY A 14 2.53 -29.81 -13.04
C GLY A 14 2.11 -29.99 -14.51
N GLY A 15 1.34 -29.06 -15.11
CA GLY A 15 0.60 -29.33 -16.35
C GLY A 15 0.56 -28.27 -17.44
N MET A 16 1.42 -27.25 -17.41
CA MET A 16 1.49 -26.26 -18.51
C MET A 16 2.72 -26.47 -19.39
N LEU A 17 2.49 -27.26 -20.45
CA LEU A 17 3.31 -27.23 -21.66
C LEU A 17 3.52 -25.79 -22.12
N PHE A 18 4.78 -25.45 -22.39
CA PHE A 18 5.23 -24.19 -22.95
C PHE A 18 4.46 -23.81 -24.23
N LEU A 19 3.60 -22.79 -24.15
CA LEU A 19 3.16 -22.01 -25.31
C LEU A 19 4.09 -20.79 -25.45
N PRO A 20 4.94 -20.73 -26.48
CA PRO A 20 5.79 -19.57 -26.71
C PRO A 20 4.90 -18.44 -27.22
N GLY A 21 4.65 -17.42 -26.39
CA GLY A 21 3.93 -16.21 -26.83
C GLY A 21 2.98 -15.59 -25.83
N ILE A 22 2.60 -16.29 -24.76
CA ILE A 22 1.89 -15.68 -23.64
C ILE A 22 2.95 -15.16 -22.68
N GLY A 23 3.30 -13.89 -22.82
CA GLY A 23 4.16 -13.22 -21.86
C GLY A 23 3.51 -13.29 -20.48
N TRP A 24 3.97 -14.21 -19.63
CA TRP A 24 3.73 -14.11 -18.20
C TRP A 24 4.35 -12.79 -17.76
N GLY A 25 3.50 -11.78 -17.55
CA GLY A 25 3.93 -10.53 -16.94
C GLY A 25 4.73 -10.86 -15.69
N LYS A 26 5.89 -10.21 -15.52
CA LYS A 26 6.74 -10.37 -14.34
C LYS A 26 5.84 -10.26 -13.10
N VAL A 27 5.64 -11.37 -12.37
CA VAL A 27 5.02 -11.33 -11.05
C VAL A 27 5.98 -10.53 -10.18
N ARG A 28 5.65 -9.25 -9.95
CA ARG A 28 6.42 -8.39 -9.07
C ARG A 28 6.23 -8.90 -7.66
N ASN A 29 7.26 -9.54 -7.12
CA ASN A 29 7.28 -10.04 -5.73
C ASN A 29 7.47 -8.90 -4.70
N ALA A 30 7.15 -7.66 -5.10
CA ALA A 30 7.26 -6.46 -4.27
C ALA A 30 5.87 -6.08 -3.74
N LYS A 31 5.81 -5.52 -2.54
CA LYS A 31 4.54 -5.01 -1.99
C LYS A 31 3.98 -3.94 -2.94
N PRO A 32 2.67 -3.92 -3.23
CA PRO A 32 2.06 -2.86 -4.02
C PRO A 32 2.35 -1.49 -3.40
N ARG A 33 2.79 -0.56 -4.24
CA ARG A 33 3.09 0.82 -3.90
C ARG A 33 1.80 1.62 -3.87
N ILE A 34 1.52 2.31 -2.77
CA ILE A 34 0.27 3.03 -2.55
C ILE A 34 0.55 4.51 -2.33
N ALA A 35 -0.20 5.37 -3.02
CA ALA A 35 -0.32 6.79 -2.68
C ALA A 35 -1.47 6.99 -1.68
N ALA A 36 -1.23 7.76 -0.63
CA ALA A 36 -2.26 8.17 0.32
C ALA A 36 -2.70 9.61 0.04
N ILE A 37 -4.00 9.83 -0.21
CA ILE A 37 -4.61 11.15 -0.33
C ILE A 37 -5.49 11.33 0.88
N VAL A 38 -5.17 12.30 1.73
CA VAL A 38 -5.76 12.42 3.06
C VAL A 38 -6.21 13.85 3.29
N THR A 39 -7.45 14.01 3.74
CA THR A 39 -7.97 15.34 4.09
C THR A 39 -7.28 15.89 5.34
N GLU A 40 -7.29 15.15 6.44
CA GLU A 40 -6.61 15.50 7.70
C GLU A 40 -6.04 14.25 8.39
N TYR A 41 -4.83 14.37 8.98
CA TYR A 41 -4.20 13.26 9.69
C TYR A 41 -3.87 13.65 11.14
N ARG A 42 -4.87 13.53 12.00
CA ARG A 42 -4.75 13.69 13.47
C ARG A 42 -4.95 12.36 14.18
N LYS A 43 -4.55 12.30 15.45
CA LYS A 43 -4.81 11.14 16.31
C LYS A 43 -6.32 10.80 16.31
N THR A 44 -6.65 9.51 16.22
CA THR A 44 -8.01 8.95 16.12
C THR A 44 -8.85 9.40 14.91
N SER A 45 -8.26 10.04 13.89
CA SER A 45 -8.96 10.27 12.62
C SER A 45 -9.09 8.98 11.79
N HIS A 46 -9.92 9.00 10.75
CA HIS A 46 -10.00 7.89 9.79
C HIS A 46 -8.62 7.57 9.17
N ALA A 47 -7.82 8.62 8.90
CA ALA A 47 -6.46 8.45 8.41
C ALA A 47 -5.59 7.69 9.41
N ASP A 48 -5.67 8.01 10.71
CA ASP A 48 -4.93 7.29 11.75
C ASP A 48 -5.35 5.82 11.86
N VAL A 49 -6.65 5.57 11.94
CA VAL A 49 -7.17 4.20 12.08
C VAL A 49 -6.84 3.32 10.87
N ILE A 50 -6.66 3.89 9.67
CA ILE A 50 -6.35 3.13 8.44
C ILE A 50 -4.85 3.12 8.16
N LEU A 51 -4.24 4.29 7.98
CA LEU A 51 -2.87 4.41 7.48
C LEU A 51 -1.84 3.94 8.49
N THR A 52 -2.04 4.13 9.80
CA THR A 52 -1.08 3.66 10.81
C THR A 52 -0.91 2.14 10.75
N ARG A 53 -1.97 1.38 10.42
CA ARG A 53 -1.91 -0.07 10.17
C ARG A 53 -1.27 -0.43 8.84
N MET A 54 -1.43 0.40 7.82
CA MET A 54 -0.77 0.22 6.52
C MET A 54 0.73 0.59 6.58
N LEU A 55 1.14 1.45 7.51
CA LEU A 55 2.54 1.82 7.73
C LEU A 55 3.27 0.80 8.61
N GLY A 56 2.73 0.53 9.80
CA GLY A 56 3.42 -0.26 10.83
C GLY A 56 2.89 -1.67 11.05
N GLY A 57 1.74 -2.02 10.46
CA GLY A 57 1.03 -3.25 10.77
C GLY A 57 0.23 -3.12 12.07
N TYR A 58 -0.30 -4.23 12.55
CA TYR A 58 -1.03 -4.29 13.81
C TYR A 58 -1.02 -5.71 14.37
N THR A 59 -1.23 -5.84 15.68
CA THR A 59 -1.45 -7.15 16.30
C THR A 59 -2.93 -7.34 16.53
N PHE A 60 -3.48 -8.48 16.11
CA PHE A 60 -4.85 -8.87 16.41
C PHE A 60 -4.85 -10.01 17.42
N ASN A 61 -5.63 -9.84 18.49
CA ASN A 61 -5.85 -10.86 19.51
C ASN A 61 -4.55 -11.49 20.10
N ILE A 62 -3.59 -10.63 20.48
CA ILE A 62 -2.34 -10.95 21.22
C ILE A 62 -1.39 -12.03 20.66
N GLN A 63 -1.77 -12.78 19.62
CA GLN A 63 -0.98 -13.92 19.12
C GLN A 63 -0.37 -13.69 17.75
N GLU A 64 -0.97 -12.85 16.89
CA GLU A 64 -0.50 -12.69 15.51
C GLU A 64 -0.26 -11.23 15.14
N SER A 65 1.00 -10.91 14.85
CA SER A 65 1.39 -9.64 14.23
C SER A 65 1.13 -9.68 12.73
N ILE A 66 0.23 -8.83 12.28
CA ILE A 66 -0.12 -8.64 10.88
C ILE A 66 0.74 -7.51 10.32
N TYR A 67 1.66 -7.89 9.44
CA TYR A 67 2.51 -6.93 8.73
C TYR A 67 1.77 -6.32 7.54
N PRO A 68 2.09 -5.06 7.16
CA PRO A 68 1.50 -4.44 5.99
C PRO A 68 1.76 -5.24 4.72
N ARG A 69 0.69 -5.48 3.94
CA ARG A 69 0.77 -6.14 2.63
C ARG A 69 1.06 -5.16 1.49
N THR A 70 0.96 -3.86 1.76
CA THR A 70 1.25 -2.76 0.85
C THR A 70 2.38 -1.91 1.41
N GLN A 71 2.90 -1.00 0.58
CA GLN A 71 3.85 0.01 0.98
C GLN A 71 3.31 1.38 0.60
N ILE A 72 3.08 2.25 1.59
CA ILE A 72 2.77 3.65 1.31
C ILE A 72 4.08 4.33 0.91
N VAL A 73 4.11 4.91 -0.28
CA VAL A 73 5.33 5.53 -0.85
C VAL A 73 5.25 7.05 -0.92
N SER A 74 4.03 7.58 -1.02
CA SER A 74 3.75 9.01 -1.10
C SER A 74 2.46 9.34 -0.35
N MET A 75 2.36 10.57 0.15
CA MET A 75 1.19 11.06 0.87
C MET A 75 0.96 12.54 0.59
N TYR A 76 -0.28 12.88 0.21
CA TYR A 76 -0.78 14.25 0.16
C TYR A 76 -1.69 14.50 1.36
N LEU A 77 -1.45 15.62 2.05
CA LEU A 77 -2.25 16.10 3.18
C LEU A 77 -2.90 17.43 2.79
N ASP A 78 -4.23 17.44 2.64
CA ASP A 78 -4.97 18.63 2.23
C ASP A 78 -4.99 19.70 3.34
N GLN A 79 -5.19 19.26 4.58
CA GLN A 79 -5.26 20.11 5.76
C GLN A 79 -4.23 19.65 6.78
N VAL A 80 -3.48 20.61 7.33
CA VAL A 80 -2.47 20.34 8.36
C VAL A 80 -2.74 21.18 9.60
N PRO A 81 -3.67 20.74 10.48
CA PRO A 81 -3.98 21.43 11.73
C PRO A 81 -2.83 21.31 12.72
N GLU A 82 -2.88 22.07 13.82
CA GLU A 82 -1.90 22.00 14.91
C GLU A 82 -1.76 20.60 15.53
N THR A 83 -2.81 19.77 15.41
CA THR A 83 -2.87 18.39 15.92
C THR A 83 -2.42 17.33 14.91
N ASP A 84 -1.82 17.74 13.79
CA ASP A 84 -1.31 16.82 12.77
C ASP A 84 -0.26 15.85 13.33
N ILE A 85 -0.45 14.58 12.99
CA ILE A 85 0.53 13.51 13.18
C ILE A 85 1.06 12.98 11.84
N GLY A 86 0.41 13.33 10.73
CA GLY A 86 0.71 12.79 9.40
C GLY A 86 2.14 13.10 8.95
N ARG A 87 2.61 14.34 9.11
CA ARG A 87 3.97 14.72 8.70
C ARG A 87 5.05 13.98 9.50
N GLY A 88 4.82 13.83 10.81
CA GLY A 88 5.72 13.07 11.69
C GLY A 88 5.78 11.59 11.34
N LEU A 89 4.63 10.99 11.04
CA LEU A 89 4.55 9.60 10.58
C LEU A 89 5.21 9.43 9.21
N ALA A 90 4.98 10.34 8.27
CA ALA A 90 5.61 10.30 6.95
C ALA A 90 7.13 10.25 7.06
N LYS A 91 7.70 11.15 7.87
CA LYS A 91 9.14 11.18 8.16
C LYS A 91 9.63 9.89 8.81
N SER A 92 8.89 9.37 9.80
CA SER A 92 9.29 8.18 10.57
C SER A 92 9.31 6.90 9.72
N TYR A 93 8.43 6.81 8.72
CA TYR A 93 8.32 5.66 7.81
C TYR A 93 8.98 5.87 6.44
N GLY A 94 9.61 7.03 6.20
CA GLY A 94 10.25 7.35 4.92
C GLY A 94 9.27 7.53 3.76
N VAL A 95 8.05 7.99 4.04
CA VAL A 95 7.03 8.31 3.04
C VAL A 95 7.28 9.72 2.48
N GLN A 96 7.25 9.87 1.16
CA GLN A 96 7.34 11.19 0.51
C GLN A 96 6.07 11.99 0.80
N LEU A 97 6.21 13.21 1.34
CA LEU A 97 5.11 14.17 1.37
C LEU A 97 5.06 14.90 0.04
N SER A 98 3.88 14.90 -0.58
CA SER A 98 3.63 15.52 -1.87
C SER A 98 2.86 16.82 -1.71
N GLU A 99 3.20 17.82 -2.54
CA GLU A 99 2.55 19.13 -2.53
C GLU A 99 1.23 19.15 -3.31
N SER A 100 1.00 18.14 -4.15
CA SER A 100 -0.24 17.98 -4.91
C SER A 100 -0.63 16.50 -5.03
N ILE A 101 -1.89 16.25 -5.38
CA ILE A 101 -2.39 14.91 -5.69
C ILE A 101 -1.64 14.32 -6.90
N GLU A 102 -1.34 15.14 -7.90
CA GLU A 102 -0.57 14.73 -9.07
C GLU A 102 0.82 14.25 -8.67
N ASP A 103 1.55 15.01 -7.84
CA ASP A 103 2.86 14.59 -7.34
C ASP A 103 2.76 13.31 -6.49
N ALA A 104 1.70 13.14 -5.69
CA ALA A 104 1.52 11.92 -4.91
C ALA A 104 1.38 10.68 -5.81
N ILE A 105 0.78 10.81 -6.99
CA ILE A 105 0.52 9.71 -7.91
C ILE A 105 1.69 9.47 -8.86
N LEU A 106 2.34 10.54 -9.34
CA LEU A 106 3.40 10.50 -10.35
C LEU A 106 4.82 10.50 -9.75
N MET A 107 4.98 11.01 -8.53
CA MET A 107 6.25 11.15 -7.81
C MET A 107 7.35 11.84 -8.65
N GLY A 108 7.00 12.99 -9.26
CA GLY A 108 7.90 13.76 -10.12
C GLY A 108 8.13 13.22 -11.55
N GLY A 109 7.40 12.18 -11.96
CA GLY A 109 7.44 11.62 -13.31
C GLY A 109 6.22 11.99 -14.18
N GLU A 110 6.16 11.42 -15.39
CA GLU A 110 5.04 11.60 -16.33
C GLU A 110 4.07 10.39 -16.38
N LYS A 111 4.36 9.34 -15.59
CA LYS A 111 3.60 8.08 -15.57
C LYS A 111 3.25 7.71 -14.13
N LEU A 112 2.19 6.91 -13.96
CA LEU A 112 1.78 6.39 -12.66
C LEU A 112 2.96 5.67 -11.98
N ALA A 113 3.36 6.16 -10.81
CA ALA A 113 4.46 5.62 -10.00
C ALA A 113 3.97 4.67 -8.88
N VAL A 114 2.65 4.54 -8.73
CA VAL A 114 1.97 3.74 -7.70
C VAL A 114 1.05 2.69 -8.32
N ASP A 115 0.87 1.58 -7.61
CA ASP A 115 -0.01 0.47 -8.00
C ASP A 115 -1.45 0.69 -7.51
N GLY A 116 -1.68 1.64 -6.60
CA GLY A 116 -3.00 1.98 -6.10
C GLY A 116 -3.03 3.28 -5.29
N VAL A 117 -4.24 3.76 -5.02
CA VAL A 117 -4.49 4.98 -4.24
C VAL A 117 -5.48 4.65 -3.13
N VAL A 118 -5.19 5.15 -1.92
CA VAL A 118 -6.16 5.15 -0.82
C VAL A 118 -6.55 6.60 -0.54
N ILE A 119 -7.86 6.86 -0.49
CA ILE A 119 -8.43 8.20 -0.30
C ILE A 119 -9.22 8.18 1.00
N ILE A 120 -8.91 9.11 1.90
CA ILE A 120 -9.44 9.16 3.27
C ILE A 120 -9.84 10.58 3.65
#